data_AF-A0A1I5Y6L8-F1
#
_entry.id   AF-A0A1I5Y6L8-F1
#
_cell.length_a   1.000
_cell.length_b   1.000
_cell.length_c   1.000
_cell.angle_alpha   90.00
_cell.angle_beta   90.00
_cell.angle_gamma   90.00
#
_symmetry.space_group_name_H-M   'P 1'
#
loop_
_entity.id
_entity.type
_entity.pdbx_description
1 polymer ?
#
loop_
_entity_poly.entity_id
_entity_poly.type
_entity_poly.pdbx_seq_one_letter_code
_entity_poly.pdbx_strand_id
1 'polypeptide(L)'
;MCCGVGTETGITGNAESLTLRGVNLGDRLWKYNPIYNELLINIFLMNEKNIIDVIVRKIENFNPEFGHGYPSAWTRLSKLIQGRRIRIQLRGVSFVSENFTEEQRKLVEETFSCRITSFYGHSERAGFAAEIPENKGIYYVFPTYGLIEVLDEHGRRVPEGGFGEVTCTTFINKALPLIRYRTGDFARVHRATSSGIPMSLTEISGRWGKDFVYDKYGNRISMTLVNVHSFAQYNFKYIQFRQDTPGKLSVYLVPFEKLKKRDFEDLKREFIEKLKNFDIDFLICDESQIVFSIRGKVPYLVSTLSEEEKS
;
A
#
# COMPACT_ATOMS: atom_id res chain seq x y z
N MET A 1 0.11 -5.66 -14.28
CA MET A 1 0.53 -6.68 -13.30
C MET A 1 2.05 -6.83 -13.34
N CYS A 2 2.73 -6.90 -12.20
CA CYS A 2 4.13 -7.34 -12.19
C CYS A 2 4.16 -8.84 -12.53
N CYS A 3 4.84 -9.19 -13.62
CA CYS A 3 4.74 -10.48 -14.31
C CYS A 3 5.15 -11.73 -13.48
N GLY A 4 5.76 -11.57 -12.30
CA GLY A 4 6.25 -12.71 -11.50
C GLY A 4 5.22 -13.38 -10.58
N VAL A 5 4.18 -12.68 -10.13
CA VAL A 5 3.22 -13.22 -9.15
C VAL A 5 2.13 -14.07 -9.82
N GLY A 6 1.90 -13.83 -11.12
CA GLY A 6 0.80 -14.48 -11.84
C GLY A 6 1.03 -15.97 -12.12
N THR A 7 2.26 -16.43 -12.23
CA THR A 7 2.54 -17.85 -12.53
C THR A 7 2.23 -18.76 -11.33
N GLU A 8 2.56 -18.34 -10.12
CA GLU A 8 2.37 -19.15 -8.90
C GLU A 8 0.94 -19.13 -8.37
N THR A 9 0.19 -18.06 -8.67
CA THR A 9 -1.25 -17.97 -8.36
C THR A 9 -2.14 -18.45 -9.51
N GLY A 10 -1.57 -18.65 -10.69
CA GLY A 10 -2.30 -18.95 -11.93
C GLY A 10 -3.04 -17.75 -12.53
N ILE A 11 -2.78 -16.51 -12.08
CA ILE A 11 -3.30 -15.28 -12.68
C ILE A 11 -2.74 -15.14 -14.10
N THR A 12 -3.60 -15.26 -15.10
CA THR A 12 -3.25 -15.03 -16.51
C THR A 12 -3.55 -13.59 -16.91
N GLY A 13 -2.88 -13.09 -17.96
CA GLY A 13 -3.04 -11.70 -18.43
C GLY A 13 -4.45 -11.31 -18.90
N ASN A 14 -5.32 -12.29 -19.14
CA ASN A 14 -6.71 -12.08 -19.61
C ASN A 14 -7.77 -12.40 -18.54
N ALA A 15 -7.36 -12.85 -17.35
CA ALA A 15 -8.31 -13.30 -16.33
C ALA A 15 -9.11 -12.13 -15.75
N GLU A 16 -10.39 -12.37 -15.52
CA GLU A 16 -11.30 -11.39 -14.91
C GLU A 16 -10.84 -11.06 -13.49
N SER A 17 -10.49 -9.80 -13.25
CA SER A 17 -9.81 -9.39 -12.01
C SER A 17 -10.60 -8.35 -11.22
N LEU A 18 -10.82 -8.60 -9.94
CA LEU A 18 -11.36 -7.61 -9.00
C LEU A 18 -10.23 -6.75 -8.42
N THR A 19 -10.38 -5.44 -8.51
CA THR A 19 -9.34 -4.49 -8.10
C THR A 19 -9.82 -3.60 -6.96
N LEU A 20 -9.16 -3.75 -5.80
CA LEU A 20 -9.37 -2.92 -4.60
C LEU A 20 -8.15 -2.02 -4.35
N ARG A 21 -7.98 -1.03 -5.22
CA ARG A 21 -6.89 -0.04 -5.15
C ARG A 21 -7.45 1.38 -5.07
N GLY A 22 -6.61 2.32 -4.67
CA GLY A 22 -6.94 3.73 -4.44
C GLY A 22 -7.02 4.52 -5.74
N VAL A 23 -7.77 4.01 -6.72
CA VAL A 23 -7.98 4.66 -8.01
C VAL A 23 -9.08 5.73 -7.84
N ASN A 24 -8.85 6.94 -8.36
CA ASN A 24 -9.87 7.98 -8.34
C ASN A 24 -10.99 7.63 -9.33
N LEU A 25 -12.17 7.31 -8.80
CA LEU A 25 -13.39 7.05 -9.56
C LEU A 25 -14.45 8.15 -9.39
N GLY A 26 -14.09 9.28 -8.76
CA GLY A 26 -15.03 10.34 -8.40
C GLY A 26 -16.11 9.82 -7.44
N ASP A 27 -17.38 10.05 -7.78
CA ASP A 27 -18.55 9.57 -7.02
C ASP A 27 -19.05 8.19 -7.46
N ARG A 28 -18.41 7.57 -8.46
CA ARG A 28 -18.79 6.23 -8.90
C ARG A 28 -18.30 5.20 -7.90
N LEU A 29 -19.17 4.25 -7.55
CA LEU A 29 -18.83 3.12 -6.65
C LEU A 29 -17.96 2.07 -7.35
N TRP A 30 -18.02 1.97 -8.68
CA TRP A 30 -17.25 1.02 -9.46
C TRP A 30 -17.03 1.50 -10.90
N LYS A 31 -16.07 0.89 -11.59
CA LYS A 31 -15.81 1.08 -13.02
C LYS A 31 -15.25 -0.20 -13.63
N TYR A 32 -15.76 -0.61 -14.79
CA TYR A 32 -15.15 -1.67 -15.57
C TYR A 32 -14.05 -1.10 -16.46
N ASN A 33 -12.92 -1.79 -16.53
CA ASN A 33 -11.82 -1.46 -17.43
C ASN A 33 -11.57 -2.66 -18.38
N PRO A 34 -12.03 -2.56 -19.63
CA PRO A 34 -11.96 -3.66 -20.60
C PRO A 34 -10.52 -3.96 -21.05
N ILE A 35 -9.58 -3.02 -20.92
CA ILE A 35 -8.19 -3.19 -21.37
C ILE A 35 -7.47 -4.24 -20.51
N TYR A 36 -7.75 -4.27 -19.21
CA TYR A 36 -7.15 -5.22 -18.26
C TYR A 36 -8.14 -6.26 -17.75
N ASN A 37 -9.33 -6.32 -18.37
CA ASN A 37 -10.44 -7.17 -17.94
C ASN A 37 -10.70 -7.10 -16.43
N GLU A 38 -10.77 -5.88 -15.88
CA GLU A 38 -10.83 -5.66 -14.44
C GLU A 38 -12.07 -4.85 -14.01
N LEU A 39 -12.64 -5.24 -12.87
CA LEU A 39 -13.64 -4.46 -12.14
C LEU A 39 -12.95 -3.67 -11.03
N LEU A 40 -12.93 -2.35 -11.15
CA LEU A 40 -12.42 -1.43 -10.14
C LEU A 40 -13.54 -1.08 -9.16
N ILE A 41 -13.31 -1.24 -7.86
CA ILE A 41 -14.23 -0.77 -6.81
C ILE A 41 -13.64 0.47 -6.13
N ASN A 42 -14.50 1.47 -5.88
CA ASN A 42 -14.10 2.66 -5.14
C ASN A 42 -14.02 2.35 -3.64
N ILE A 43 -12.82 2.04 -3.18
CA ILE A 43 -12.56 1.61 -1.80
C ILE A 43 -12.87 2.69 -0.76
N PHE A 44 -12.89 3.98 -1.15
CA PHE A 44 -13.17 5.10 -0.24
C PHE A 44 -14.66 5.24 0.08
N LEU A 45 -15.52 4.80 -0.83
CA LEU A 45 -16.97 4.92 -0.70
C LEU A 45 -17.63 3.66 -0.13
N MET A 46 -16.91 2.56 0.10
CA MET A 46 -17.48 1.32 0.64
C MET A 46 -18.04 1.53 2.05
N ASN A 47 -19.30 1.15 2.28
CA ASN A 47 -19.93 1.19 3.60
C ASN A 47 -21.12 0.22 3.66
N GLU A 48 -21.70 0.04 4.85
CA GLU A 48 -22.82 -0.91 5.05
C GLU A 48 -24.03 -0.64 4.17
N LYS A 49 -24.30 0.62 3.77
CA LYS A 49 -25.48 0.98 2.98
C LYS A 49 -25.36 0.56 1.52
N ASN A 50 -24.14 0.55 0.96
CA ASN A 50 -23.94 0.26 -0.47
C ASN A 50 -23.26 -1.09 -0.73
N ILE A 51 -22.71 -1.73 0.30
CA ILE A 51 -21.88 -2.92 0.11
C ILE A 51 -22.67 -4.08 -0.50
N ILE A 52 -23.90 -4.35 -0.04
CA ILE A 52 -24.67 -5.50 -0.53
C ILE A 52 -25.37 -5.19 -1.84
N ASP A 53 -26.24 -4.19 -1.86
CA ASP A 53 -27.14 -3.97 -2.99
C ASP A 53 -26.44 -3.45 -4.25
N VAL A 54 -25.22 -2.91 -4.11
CA VAL A 54 -24.46 -2.40 -5.26
C VAL A 54 -23.15 -3.15 -5.44
N ILE A 55 -22.27 -3.13 -4.46
CA ILE A 55 -20.88 -3.60 -4.65
C ILE A 55 -20.84 -5.12 -4.82
N VAL A 56 -21.38 -5.89 -3.87
CA VAL A 56 -21.41 -7.35 -3.94
C VAL A 56 -22.15 -7.83 -5.19
N ARG A 57 -23.35 -7.31 -5.47
CA ARG A 57 -24.09 -7.68 -6.69
C ARG A 57 -23.28 -7.42 -7.95
N LYS A 58 -22.52 -6.33 -7.98
CA LYS A 58 -21.69 -6.02 -9.15
C LYS A 58 -20.52 -6.99 -9.28
N ILE A 59 -19.90 -7.38 -8.17
CA ILE A 59 -18.82 -8.37 -8.16
C ILE A 59 -19.35 -9.74 -8.57
N GLU A 60 -20.49 -10.18 -8.03
CA GLU A 60 -21.11 -11.46 -8.40
C GLU A 60 -21.49 -11.52 -9.88
N ASN A 61 -22.04 -10.44 -10.43
CA ASN A 61 -22.36 -10.36 -11.87
C ASN A 61 -21.10 -10.34 -12.76
N PHE A 62 -19.99 -9.82 -12.25
CA PHE A 62 -18.71 -9.80 -12.97
C PHE A 62 -17.97 -11.14 -12.85
N ASN A 63 -18.24 -11.92 -11.80
CA ASN A 63 -17.66 -13.23 -11.54
C ASN A 63 -16.13 -13.30 -11.71
N PRO A 64 -15.36 -12.46 -11.00
CA PRO A 64 -13.91 -12.42 -11.14
C PRO A 64 -13.25 -13.73 -10.75
N GLU A 65 -12.22 -14.14 -11.47
CA GLU A 65 -11.38 -15.28 -11.12
C GLU A 65 -10.33 -14.91 -10.06
N PHE A 66 -9.82 -13.68 -10.11
CA PHE A 66 -8.72 -13.22 -9.26
C PHE A 66 -8.99 -11.87 -8.64
N GLY A 67 -8.23 -11.54 -7.60
CA GLY A 67 -8.23 -10.22 -7.00
C GLY A 67 -6.83 -9.62 -6.91
N HIS A 68 -6.75 -8.30 -6.91
CA HIS A 68 -5.54 -7.62 -6.49
C HIS A 68 -5.87 -6.29 -5.81
N GLY A 69 -5.06 -5.88 -4.83
CA GLY A 69 -5.33 -4.64 -4.12
C GLY A 69 -4.66 -4.56 -2.77
N TYR A 70 -5.02 -3.53 -2.04
CA TYR A 70 -4.43 -3.28 -0.73
C TYR A 70 -5.01 -4.26 0.31
N PRO A 71 -4.16 -4.87 1.16
CA PRO A 71 -4.61 -5.70 2.28
C PRO A 71 -5.70 -5.04 3.12
N SER A 72 -5.56 -3.74 3.43
CA SER A 72 -6.55 -2.97 4.19
C SER A 72 -7.92 -2.94 3.51
N ALA A 73 -7.97 -2.73 2.20
CA ALA A 73 -9.21 -2.68 1.42
C ALA A 73 -9.89 -4.05 1.34
N TRP A 74 -9.12 -5.13 1.13
CA TRP A 74 -9.63 -6.50 1.16
C TRP A 74 -10.17 -6.87 2.53
N THR A 75 -9.44 -6.55 3.60
CA THR A 75 -9.88 -6.74 4.99
C THR A 75 -11.20 -6.01 5.24
N ARG A 76 -11.32 -4.75 4.78
CA ARG A 76 -12.54 -3.95 4.93
C ARG A 76 -13.71 -4.58 4.19
N LEU A 77 -13.50 -5.00 2.93
CA LEU A 77 -14.53 -5.70 2.16
C LEU A 77 -14.99 -6.96 2.90
N SER A 78 -14.06 -7.80 3.36
CA SER A 78 -14.36 -9.01 4.12
C SER A 78 -15.18 -8.74 5.37
N LYS A 79 -14.80 -7.75 6.19
CA LYS A 79 -15.57 -7.36 7.39
C LYS A 79 -16.97 -6.88 7.03
N LEU A 80 -17.10 -6.03 6.01
CA LEU A 80 -18.40 -5.50 5.59
C LEU A 80 -19.34 -6.57 5.05
N ILE A 81 -18.84 -7.71 4.56
CA ILE A 81 -19.68 -8.80 4.05
C ILE A 81 -19.77 -10.01 4.99
N GLN A 82 -19.10 -9.95 6.15
CA GLN A 82 -19.05 -11.04 7.11
C GLN A 82 -20.46 -11.40 7.62
N GLY A 83 -20.70 -12.70 7.82
CA GLY A 83 -22.00 -13.22 8.27
C GLY A 83 -23.13 -13.15 7.23
N ARG A 84 -22.82 -12.72 6.00
CA ARG A 84 -23.79 -12.65 4.90
C ARG A 84 -23.55 -13.77 3.91
N ARG A 85 -24.61 -14.21 3.23
CA ARG A 85 -24.50 -15.27 2.22
C ARG A 85 -24.02 -14.69 0.90
N ILE A 86 -22.71 -14.72 0.68
CA ILE A 86 -22.04 -14.18 -0.51
C ILE A 86 -21.52 -15.34 -1.37
N ARG A 87 -21.59 -15.23 -2.70
CA ARG A 87 -21.16 -16.28 -3.65
C ARG A 87 -19.84 -15.98 -4.36
N ILE A 88 -19.07 -15.01 -3.87
CA ILE A 88 -17.81 -14.60 -4.51
C ILE A 88 -16.72 -15.59 -4.10
N GLN A 89 -16.20 -16.35 -5.06
CA GLN A 89 -15.02 -17.21 -4.88
C GLN A 89 -13.92 -16.75 -5.81
N LEU A 90 -12.71 -16.63 -5.28
CA LEU A 90 -11.54 -16.22 -6.05
C LEU A 90 -10.52 -17.37 -6.03
N ARG A 91 -9.82 -17.59 -7.15
CA ARG A 91 -8.70 -18.54 -7.19
C ARG A 91 -7.50 -18.04 -6.40
N GLY A 92 -7.26 -16.73 -6.44
CA GLY A 92 -6.18 -16.11 -5.71
C GLY A 92 -6.29 -14.60 -5.65
N VAL A 93 -5.70 -14.02 -4.62
CA VAL A 93 -5.65 -12.57 -4.41
C VAL A 93 -4.20 -12.13 -4.19
N SER A 94 -3.77 -11.10 -4.92
CA SER A 94 -2.47 -10.48 -4.74
C SER A 94 -2.58 -9.22 -3.89
N PHE A 95 -2.03 -9.29 -2.69
CA PHE A 95 -1.81 -8.15 -1.82
C PHE A 95 -0.63 -7.32 -2.31
N VAL A 96 -0.80 -6.01 -2.29
CA VAL A 96 0.17 -5.06 -2.86
C VAL A 96 0.28 -3.82 -2.01
N SER A 97 1.45 -3.18 -2.05
CA SER A 97 1.71 -1.82 -1.56
C SER A 97 1.47 -1.54 -0.07
N GLU A 98 1.09 -2.53 0.73
CA GLU A 98 1.03 -2.45 2.19
C GLU A 98 1.57 -3.74 2.80
N ASN A 99 2.14 -3.63 3.99
CA ASN A 99 2.35 -4.79 4.85
C ASN A 99 1.00 -5.25 5.42
N PHE A 100 0.93 -6.52 5.79
CA PHE A 100 -0.30 -7.12 6.32
C PHE A 100 0.03 -8.15 7.39
N THR A 101 -0.96 -8.42 8.23
CA THR A 101 -0.85 -9.43 9.29
C THR A 101 -1.41 -10.78 8.83
N GLU A 102 -1.05 -11.85 9.53
CA GLU A 102 -1.58 -13.18 9.21
C GLU A 102 -3.08 -13.27 9.50
N GLU A 103 -3.62 -12.49 10.43
CA GLU A 103 -5.06 -12.38 10.67
C GLU A 103 -5.78 -11.75 9.47
N GLN A 104 -5.21 -10.70 8.87
CA GLN A 104 -5.76 -10.11 7.64
C GLN A 104 -5.74 -11.10 6.48
N ARG A 105 -4.66 -11.87 6.35
CA ARG A 105 -4.56 -12.94 5.34
C ARG A 105 -5.69 -13.95 5.54
N LYS A 106 -5.78 -14.55 6.74
CA LYS A 106 -6.77 -15.59 7.06
C LYS A 106 -8.19 -15.12 6.82
N LEU A 107 -8.53 -13.90 7.28
CA LEU A 107 -9.85 -13.33 7.07
C LEU A 107 -10.23 -13.30 5.58
N VAL A 108 -9.30 -12.87 4.71
CA VAL A 108 -9.56 -12.77 3.27
C VAL A 108 -9.56 -14.16 2.61
N GLU A 109 -8.63 -15.04 2.98
CA GLU A 109 -8.61 -16.44 2.49
C GLU A 109 -9.92 -17.16 2.80
N GLU A 110 -10.43 -17.03 4.03
CA GLU A 110 -11.70 -17.63 4.48
C GLU A 110 -12.90 -17.00 3.78
N THR A 111 -12.93 -15.66 3.67
CA THR A 111 -14.06 -14.95 3.06
C THR A 111 -14.27 -15.31 1.59
N PHE A 112 -13.18 -15.44 0.82
CA PHE A 112 -13.24 -15.64 -0.63
C PHE A 112 -12.82 -17.04 -1.07
N SER A 113 -12.52 -17.95 -0.13
CA SER A 113 -12.03 -19.31 -0.38
C SER A 113 -10.84 -19.33 -1.35
N CYS A 114 -9.87 -18.44 -1.12
CA CYS A 114 -8.77 -18.16 -2.05
C CYS A 114 -7.40 -18.29 -1.39
N ARG A 115 -6.33 -18.32 -2.20
CA ARG A 115 -4.95 -18.18 -1.73
C ARG A 115 -4.49 -16.73 -1.83
N ILE A 116 -3.83 -16.23 -0.79
CA ILE A 116 -3.23 -14.89 -0.81
C ILE A 116 -1.74 -14.98 -1.14
N THR A 117 -1.27 -14.09 -2.00
CA THR A 117 0.15 -13.85 -2.25
C THR A 117 0.48 -12.38 -2.15
N SER A 118 1.75 -12.07 -1.95
CA SER A 118 2.28 -10.71 -1.95
C SER A 118 3.60 -10.64 -2.69
N PHE A 119 4.01 -9.42 -3.02
CA PHE A 119 5.35 -9.16 -3.49
C PHE A 119 5.91 -7.88 -2.87
N TYR A 120 7.23 -7.86 -2.76
CA TYR A 120 8.02 -6.68 -2.47
C TYR A 120 8.59 -6.11 -3.77
N GLY A 121 8.48 -4.80 -3.94
CA GLY A 121 9.07 -4.10 -5.07
C GLY A 121 8.84 -2.59 -5.00
N HIS A 122 9.49 -1.88 -5.92
CA HIS A 122 9.55 -0.42 -5.94
C HIS A 122 9.04 0.16 -7.25
N SER A 123 8.51 1.38 -7.21
CA SER A 123 8.15 2.13 -8.42
C SER A 123 9.38 2.39 -9.31
N GLU A 124 10.55 2.54 -8.69
CA GLU A 124 11.85 2.72 -9.31
C GLU A 124 12.33 1.49 -10.11
N ARG A 125 11.66 0.34 -9.94
CA ARG A 125 12.04 -0.96 -10.52
C ARG A 125 13.45 -1.39 -10.09
N ALA A 126 13.77 -1.18 -8.81
CA ALA A 126 15.11 -1.41 -8.26
C ALA A 126 15.33 -2.84 -7.79
N GLY A 127 14.38 -3.40 -7.04
CA GLY A 127 14.40 -4.80 -6.61
C GLY A 127 13.00 -5.41 -6.73
N PHE A 128 12.95 -6.73 -6.84
CA PHE A 128 11.70 -7.47 -6.83
C PHE A 128 11.89 -8.80 -6.09
N ALA A 129 10.98 -9.08 -5.17
CA ALA A 129 10.88 -10.38 -4.51
C ALA A 129 9.41 -10.75 -4.33
N ALA A 130 9.03 -12.00 -4.59
CA ALA A 130 7.64 -12.44 -4.49
C ALA A 130 7.49 -13.60 -3.52
N GLU A 131 6.39 -13.57 -2.77
CA GLU A 131 5.95 -14.71 -1.98
C GLU A 131 5.36 -15.79 -2.90
N ILE A 132 5.65 -17.05 -2.59
CA ILE A 132 4.96 -18.19 -3.21
C ILE A 132 3.93 -18.78 -2.23
N PRO A 133 2.74 -19.20 -2.69
CA PRO A 133 1.67 -19.68 -1.82
C PRO A 133 2.09 -20.80 -0.86
N GLU A 134 3.01 -21.66 -1.28
CA GLU A 134 3.48 -22.82 -0.54
C GLU A 134 4.38 -22.44 0.63
N ASN A 135 5.05 -21.29 0.57
CA ASN A 135 6.02 -20.81 1.56
C ASN A 135 5.65 -19.41 2.04
N LYS A 136 4.53 -19.33 2.77
CA LYS A 136 4.01 -18.07 3.33
C LYS A 136 5.08 -17.35 4.17
N GLY A 137 5.21 -16.04 3.96
CA GLY A 137 6.17 -15.16 4.63
C GLY A 137 7.57 -15.13 4.00
N ILE A 138 7.88 -16.01 3.04
CA ILE A 138 9.17 -16.06 2.36
C ILE A 138 9.06 -15.44 0.97
N TYR A 139 9.84 -14.39 0.73
CA TYR A 139 9.88 -13.65 -0.53
C TYR A 139 11.12 -14.02 -1.33
N TYR A 140 10.93 -14.71 -2.45
CA TYR A 140 12.01 -15.13 -3.35
C TYR A 140 12.46 -13.98 -4.24
N VAL A 141 13.76 -13.71 -4.23
CA VAL A 141 14.37 -12.60 -4.99
C VAL A 141 14.44 -12.98 -6.47
N PHE A 142 14.14 -12.01 -7.35
CA PHE A 142 14.25 -12.17 -8.80
C PHE A 142 15.56 -11.52 -9.29
N PRO A 143 16.66 -12.28 -9.42
CA PRO A 143 18.00 -11.72 -9.64
C PRO A 143 18.16 -11.04 -11.01
N THR A 144 17.29 -11.33 -11.97
CA THR A 144 17.28 -10.69 -13.29
C THR A 144 16.60 -9.32 -13.29
N TYR A 145 15.84 -8.99 -12.24
CA TYR A 145 15.14 -7.71 -12.10
C TYR A 145 16.10 -6.60 -11.63
N GLY A 146 16.94 -6.94 -10.65
CA GLY A 146 17.93 -6.09 -10.03
C GLY A 146 18.70 -6.86 -8.96
N LEU A 147 19.85 -6.33 -8.55
CA LEU A 147 20.59 -6.86 -7.41
C LEU A 147 19.98 -6.30 -6.12
N ILE A 148 19.56 -7.20 -5.24
CA ILE A 148 19.17 -6.86 -3.86
C ILE A 148 20.34 -7.21 -2.94
N GLU A 149 20.65 -6.31 -2.01
CA GLU A 149 21.58 -6.49 -0.90
C GLU A 149 20.84 -6.15 0.40
N VAL A 150 21.20 -6.79 1.51
CA VAL A 150 20.74 -6.39 2.86
C VAL A 150 21.96 -5.96 3.65
N LEU A 151 22.00 -4.69 4.04
CA LEU A 151 23.20 -4.06 4.60
C LEU A 151 23.04 -3.71 6.09
N ASP A 152 24.12 -3.87 6.86
CA ASP A 152 24.25 -3.35 8.21
C ASP A 152 24.45 -1.82 8.23
N GLU A 153 24.58 -1.24 9.42
CA GLU A 153 24.81 0.21 9.59
C GLU A 153 26.14 0.70 9.00
N HIS A 154 27.10 -0.20 8.80
CA HIS A 154 28.40 0.08 8.19
C HIS A 154 28.40 -0.16 6.67
N GLY A 155 27.25 -0.49 6.07
CA GLY A 155 27.11 -0.71 4.64
C GLY A 155 27.62 -2.07 4.15
N ARG A 156 27.86 -3.03 5.06
CA ARG A 156 28.32 -4.39 4.75
C ARG A 156 27.14 -5.33 4.65
N ARG A 157 27.23 -6.34 3.77
CA ARG A 157 26.18 -7.36 3.64
C ARG A 157 26.05 -8.16 4.93
N VAL A 158 24.82 -8.34 5.38
CA VAL A 158 24.54 -9.26 6.49
C VAL A 158 24.49 -10.70 5.99
N PRO A 159 24.88 -11.69 6.80
CA PRO A 159 24.79 -13.11 6.44
C PRO A 159 23.33 -13.59 6.46
N GLU A 160 23.13 -14.86 6.10
CA GLU A 160 21.86 -15.56 6.32
C GLU A 160 21.43 -15.45 7.79
N GLY A 161 20.13 -15.20 8.03
CA GLY A 161 19.55 -14.85 9.33
C GLY A 161 19.72 -13.38 9.74
N GLY A 162 20.64 -12.64 9.10
CA GLY A 162 20.90 -11.24 9.39
C GLY A 162 19.76 -10.30 8.98
N PHE A 163 19.59 -9.21 9.74
CA PHE A 163 18.59 -8.18 9.50
C PHE A 163 19.27 -6.85 9.19
N GLY A 164 18.79 -6.14 8.18
CA GLY A 164 19.42 -4.90 7.73
C GLY A 164 18.57 -4.15 6.70
N GLU A 165 19.14 -3.08 6.15
CA GLU A 165 18.45 -2.25 5.16
C GLU A 165 18.55 -2.86 3.77
N VAL A 166 17.42 -2.94 3.08
CA VAL A 166 17.34 -3.37 1.69
C VAL A 166 17.95 -2.29 0.79
N THR A 167 18.96 -2.68 0.03
CA THR A 167 19.69 -1.81 -0.89
C THR A 167 19.68 -2.44 -2.28
N CYS A 168 19.33 -1.68 -3.30
CA CYS A 168 19.08 -2.21 -4.63
C CYS A 168 20.00 -1.59 -5.70
N THR A 169 20.39 -2.39 -6.69
CA THR A 169 20.98 -1.92 -7.94
C THR A 169 20.12 -2.36 -9.12
N THR A 170 19.64 -1.42 -9.93
CA THR A 170 18.69 -1.68 -11.03
C THR A 170 19.38 -2.34 -12.22
N PHE A 171 18.75 -3.34 -12.84
CA PHE A 171 19.22 -3.93 -14.11
C PHE A 171 18.34 -3.59 -15.30
N ILE A 172 17.03 -3.42 -15.09
CA ILE A 172 16.05 -3.27 -16.18
C ILE A 172 15.64 -1.83 -16.47
N ASN A 173 15.84 -0.90 -15.53
CA ASN A 173 15.46 0.50 -15.68
C ASN A 173 16.61 1.32 -16.31
N LYS A 174 16.66 1.34 -17.65
CA LYS A 174 17.70 2.07 -18.40
C LYS A 174 17.59 3.60 -18.29
N ALA A 175 16.41 4.13 -17.97
CA ALA A 175 16.18 5.57 -17.87
C ALA A 175 16.67 6.14 -16.52
N LEU A 176 16.64 5.33 -15.47
CA LEU A 176 17.08 5.70 -14.13
C LEU A 176 17.92 4.58 -13.52
N PRO A 177 19.19 4.43 -13.93
CA PRO A 177 20.08 3.45 -13.33
C PRO A 177 20.43 3.87 -11.90
N LEU A 178 19.99 3.07 -10.93
CA LEU A 178 20.29 3.25 -9.53
C LEU A 178 21.34 2.23 -9.10
N ILE A 179 22.40 2.70 -8.44
CA ILE A 179 23.49 1.86 -7.93
C ILE A 179 23.51 1.98 -6.41
N ARG A 180 23.38 0.84 -5.73
CA ARG A 180 23.31 0.74 -4.26
C ARG A 180 22.33 1.75 -3.64
N TYR A 181 21.15 1.86 -4.22
CA TYR A 181 20.07 2.71 -3.73
C TYR A 181 19.50 2.16 -2.43
N ARG A 182 19.65 2.95 -1.36
CA ARG A 182 19.13 2.69 -0.02
C ARG A 182 17.62 2.95 0.02
N THR A 183 16.83 1.88 0.04
CA THR A 183 15.37 1.95 -0.02
C THR A 183 14.78 2.53 1.27
N GLY A 184 15.49 2.41 2.40
CA GLY A 184 14.99 2.66 3.74
C GLY A 184 13.96 1.63 4.22
N ASP A 185 13.76 0.54 3.49
CA ASP A 185 13.05 -0.64 3.95
C ASP A 185 14.04 -1.62 4.58
N PHE A 186 13.56 -2.47 5.48
CA PHE A 186 14.38 -3.46 6.17
C PHE A 186 13.86 -4.86 5.92
N ALA A 187 14.73 -5.84 5.91
CA ALA A 187 14.36 -7.25 5.76
C ALA A 187 15.37 -8.16 6.46
N ARG A 188 14.94 -9.38 6.75
CA ARG A 188 15.81 -10.47 7.17
C ARG A 188 16.20 -11.32 5.97
N VAL A 189 17.48 -11.69 5.87
CA VAL A 189 17.96 -12.63 4.86
C VAL A 189 17.55 -14.03 5.27
N HIS A 190 16.59 -14.63 4.58
CA HIS A 190 16.17 -16.01 4.85
C HIS A 190 17.14 -17.02 4.25
N ARG A 191 17.62 -16.76 3.03
CA ARG A 191 18.61 -17.60 2.35
C ARG A 191 19.53 -16.75 1.51
N ALA A 192 20.83 -17.01 1.53
CA ALA A 192 21.82 -16.29 0.72
C ALA A 192 22.76 -17.21 -0.06
N THR A 193 23.36 -16.66 -1.12
CA THR A 193 24.53 -17.27 -1.77
C THR A 193 25.76 -17.20 -0.85
N SER A 194 26.82 -17.93 -1.19
CA SER A 194 28.11 -17.86 -0.48
C SER A 194 28.73 -16.45 -0.43
N SER A 195 28.34 -15.58 -1.37
CA SER A 195 28.79 -14.18 -1.44
C SER A 195 27.90 -13.19 -0.65
N GLY A 196 26.93 -13.70 0.11
CA GLY A 196 25.99 -12.89 0.90
C GLY A 196 24.90 -12.21 0.08
N ILE A 197 24.73 -12.56 -1.20
CA ILE A 197 23.60 -12.07 -2.02
C ILE A 197 22.33 -12.84 -1.62
N PRO A 198 21.26 -12.16 -1.17
CA PRO A 198 20.00 -12.81 -0.79
C PRO A 198 19.34 -13.53 -1.98
N MET A 199 18.90 -14.77 -1.76
CA MET A 199 18.02 -15.53 -2.65
C MET A 199 16.56 -15.47 -2.18
N SER A 200 16.34 -15.28 -0.89
CA SER A 200 15.01 -15.07 -0.32
C SER A 200 15.07 -14.21 0.94
N LEU A 201 14.00 -13.47 1.22
CA LEU A 201 13.84 -12.53 2.31
C LEU A 201 12.61 -12.88 3.17
N THR A 202 12.66 -12.54 4.45
CA THR A 202 11.53 -12.58 5.39
C THR A 202 11.47 -11.26 6.18
N GLU A 203 10.41 -11.06 6.98
CA GLU A 203 10.27 -9.90 7.88
C GLU A 203 10.46 -8.54 7.16
N ILE A 204 9.91 -8.40 5.95
CA ILE A 204 10.03 -7.17 5.17
C ILE A 204 9.22 -6.06 5.84
N SER A 205 9.92 -5.03 6.28
CA SER A 205 9.38 -3.88 6.99
C SER A 205 9.62 -2.62 6.17
N GLY A 206 8.56 -2.14 5.51
CA GLY A 206 8.63 -0.90 4.74
C GLY A 206 8.49 0.36 5.59
N ARG A 207 8.79 1.53 5.01
CA ARG A 207 8.61 2.83 5.69
C ARG A 207 7.15 3.14 6.08
N TRP A 208 6.17 2.62 5.33
CA TRP A 208 4.76 3.08 5.33
C TRP A 208 3.77 2.13 6.04
N GLY A 209 4.25 1.10 6.73
CA GLY A 209 3.39 0.00 7.23
C GLY A 209 2.80 0.17 8.63
N LYS A 210 3.17 1.20 9.39
CA LYS A 210 2.76 1.37 10.80
C LYS A 210 1.73 2.48 11.03
N ASP A 211 1.59 3.38 10.07
CA ASP A 211 0.81 4.61 10.24
C ASP A 211 -0.54 4.48 9.51
N PHE A 212 -1.62 4.64 10.27
CA PHE A 212 -3.00 4.60 9.79
C PHE A 212 -3.77 5.80 10.32
N VAL A 213 -4.71 6.30 9.52
CA VAL A 213 -5.70 7.28 9.94
C VAL A 213 -7.09 6.64 9.97
N TYR A 214 -7.96 7.13 10.84
CA TYR A 214 -9.29 6.59 11.08
C TYR A 214 -10.33 7.58 10.58
N ASP A 215 -11.24 7.15 9.72
CA ASP A 215 -12.32 8.02 9.20
C ASP A 215 -13.47 8.19 10.22
N LYS A 216 -14.47 9.03 9.89
CA LYS A 216 -15.60 9.32 10.78
C LYS A 216 -16.50 8.11 11.10
N TYR A 217 -16.26 6.99 10.43
CA TYR A 217 -16.96 5.72 10.63
C TYR A 217 -16.05 4.67 11.28
N GLY A 218 -14.88 5.08 11.81
CA GLY A 218 -13.91 4.19 12.44
C GLY A 218 -13.11 3.33 11.46
N ASN A 219 -13.18 3.58 10.15
CA ASN A 219 -12.41 2.78 9.20
C ASN A 219 -10.94 3.15 9.24
N ARG A 220 -10.10 2.14 9.40
CA ARG A 220 -8.64 2.25 9.34
C ARG A 220 -8.17 2.38 7.88
N ILE A 221 -7.59 3.53 7.54
CA ILE A 221 -7.07 3.89 6.22
C ILE A 221 -5.54 3.98 6.31
N SER A 222 -4.83 3.21 5.48
CA SER A 222 -3.36 3.26 5.42
C SER A 222 -2.86 4.63 4.97
N MET A 223 -1.74 5.11 5.53
CA MET A 223 -1.10 6.32 5.02
C MET A 223 -0.65 6.22 3.55
N THR A 224 -0.43 5.01 3.03
CA THR A 224 -0.21 4.78 1.59
C THR A 224 -1.41 5.25 0.75
N LEU A 225 -2.64 5.10 1.27
CA LEU A 225 -3.87 5.57 0.62
C LEU A 225 -4.05 7.08 0.71
N VAL A 226 -3.54 7.72 1.76
CA VAL A 226 -3.65 9.16 1.97
C VAL A 226 -2.80 9.93 0.96
N ASN A 227 -1.67 9.37 0.50
CA ASN A 227 -0.79 10.06 -0.44
C ASN A 227 -1.49 10.41 -1.77
N VAL A 228 -1.69 11.70 -2.04
CA VAL A 228 -2.20 12.19 -3.33
C VAL A 228 -1.03 12.30 -4.30
N HIS A 229 -1.01 11.56 -5.41
CA HIS A 229 0.08 11.62 -6.39
C HIS A 229 0.03 12.91 -7.25
N SER A 230 -0.14 14.07 -6.60
CA SER A 230 -0.26 15.38 -7.21
C SER A 230 1.11 16.00 -7.45
N PHE A 231 1.29 16.64 -8.61
CA PHE A 231 2.45 17.49 -8.82
C PHE A 231 2.49 18.68 -7.85
N ALA A 232 1.32 19.12 -7.34
CA ALA A 232 1.25 20.22 -6.38
C ALA A 232 1.96 19.89 -5.04
N GLN A 233 2.09 18.61 -4.69
CA GLN A 233 2.83 18.20 -3.49
C GLN A 233 4.30 18.62 -3.52
N TYR A 234 4.93 18.65 -4.71
CA TYR A 234 6.35 19.00 -4.85
C TYR A 234 6.64 20.48 -4.54
N ASN A 235 5.62 21.32 -4.43
CA ASN A 235 5.76 22.72 -4.02
C ASN A 235 5.87 22.88 -2.49
N PHE A 236 5.68 21.81 -1.72
CA PHE A 236 5.75 21.81 -0.27
C PHE A 236 7.02 21.09 0.21
N LYS A 237 7.80 21.78 1.04
CA LYS A 237 8.96 21.24 1.75
C LYS A 237 8.56 20.11 2.69
N TYR A 238 7.49 20.32 3.44
CA TYR A 238 6.93 19.30 4.33
C TYR A 238 5.41 19.24 4.19
N ILE A 239 4.91 18.00 4.18
CA ILE A 239 3.50 17.68 4.35
C ILE A 239 3.43 16.71 5.53
N GLN A 240 2.78 17.11 6.61
CA GLN A 240 2.62 16.29 7.81
C GLN A 240 1.14 16.18 8.17
N PHE A 241 0.67 14.95 8.31
CA PHE A 241 -0.68 14.64 8.73
C PHE A 241 -0.73 14.52 10.25
N ARG A 242 -1.79 15.03 10.84
CA ARG A 242 -2.08 14.84 12.26
C ARG A 242 -3.50 14.38 12.48
N GLN A 243 -3.64 13.43 13.39
CA GLN A 243 -4.95 12.97 13.81
C GLN A 243 -4.97 12.75 15.33
N ASP A 244 -5.86 13.49 15.98
CA ASP A 244 -6.18 13.36 17.40
C ASP A 244 -7.60 12.82 17.62
N THR A 245 -8.47 12.88 16.61
CA THR A 245 -9.87 12.44 16.67
C THR A 245 -10.23 11.66 15.39
N PRO A 246 -10.93 10.51 15.47
CA PRO A 246 -11.39 9.80 14.27
C PRO A 246 -12.26 10.69 13.39
N GLY A 247 -12.03 10.63 12.08
CA GLY A 247 -12.73 11.45 11.09
C GLY A 247 -12.24 12.88 10.97
N LYS A 248 -11.34 13.37 11.84
CA LYS A 248 -10.67 14.67 11.67
C LYS A 248 -9.22 14.48 11.26
N LEU A 249 -8.76 15.22 10.27
CA LEU A 249 -7.39 15.13 9.78
C LEU A 249 -6.83 16.52 9.53
N SER A 250 -5.75 16.87 10.23
CA SER A 250 -5.06 18.15 10.02
C SER A 250 -3.85 17.94 9.13
N VAL A 251 -3.76 18.69 8.02
CA VAL A 251 -2.67 18.62 7.05
C VAL A 251 -1.83 19.88 7.18
N TYR A 252 -0.65 19.73 7.78
CA TYR A 252 0.34 20.80 7.95
C TYR A 252 1.22 20.87 6.71
N LEU A 253 1.28 22.05 6.11
CA LEU A 253 1.90 22.30 4.81
C LEU A 253 2.95 23.41 4.94
N VAL A 254 4.22 23.06 4.76
CA VAL A 254 5.33 24.03 4.71
C VAL A 254 5.74 24.21 3.25
N PRO A 255 5.52 25.38 2.63
CA PRO A 255 5.91 25.62 1.23
C PRO A 255 7.44 25.83 1.07
N PHE A 256 8.00 25.50 -0.11
CA PHE A 256 9.42 25.80 -0.42
C PHE A 256 9.66 27.29 -0.76
N GLU A 257 8.73 27.92 -1.49
CA GLU A 257 8.78 29.33 -1.93
C GLU A 257 7.43 30.02 -1.70
N LYS A 258 7.23 31.25 -2.22
CA LYS A 258 5.90 31.88 -2.25
C LYS A 258 4.91 30.98 -3.01
N LEU A 259 4.10 30.26 -2.25
CA LEU A 259 3.06 29.37 -2.73
C LEU A 259 2.09 30.12 -3.67
N LYS A 260 1.93 29.64 -4.90
CA LYS A 260 0.85 30.15 -5.75
C LYS A 260 -0.46 29.66 -5.18
N LYS A 261 -1.44 30.55 -5.06
CA LYS A 261 -2.78 30.21 -4.54
C LYS A 261 -3.39 28.99 -5.23
N ARG A 262 -3.16 28.84 -6.53
CA ARG A 262 -3.64 27.71 -7.32
C ARG A 262 -3.09 26.36 -6.86
N ASP A 263 -1.79 26.27 -6.55
CA ASP A 263 -1.16 25.01 -6.15
C ASP A 263 -1.73 24.50 -4.82
N PHE A 264 -2.03 25.42 -3.90
CA PHE A 264 -2.71 25.11 -2.64
C PHE A 264 -4.13 24.60 -2.85
N GLU A 265 -4.93 25.29 -3.65
CA GLU A 265 -6.32 24.91 -3.92
C GLU A 265 -6.41 23.59 -4.68
N ASP A 266 -5.49 23.32 -5.61
CA ASP A 266 -5.42 22.07 -6.35
C ASP A 266 -5.09 20.90 -5.40
N LEU A 267 -4.10 21.06 -4.53
CA LEU A 267 -3.75 20.05 -3.53
C LEU A 267 -4.91 19.79 -2.55
N LYS A 268 -5.54 20.86 -2.04
CA LYS A 268 -6.68 20.79 -1.12
C LYS A 268 -7.85 20.04 -1.76
N ARG A 269 -8.19 20.38 -3.01
CA ARG A 269 -9.25 19.70 -3.77
C ARG A 269 -8.96 18.21 -3.91
N GLU A 270 -7.75 17.83 -4.29
CA GLU A 270 -7.38 16.41 -4.45
C GLU A 270 -7.48 15.62 -3.14
N PHE A 271 -7.02 16.18 -2.02
CA PHE A 271 -7.17 15.53 -0.71
C PHE A 271 -8.64 15.38 -0.31
N ILE A 272 -9.45 16.44 -0.46
CA ILE A 272 -10.89 16.41 -0.14
C ILE A 272 -11.62 15.39 -1.02
N GLU A 273 -11.31 15.34 -2.31
CA GLU A 273 -11.90 14.37 -3.23
C GLU A 273 -11.54 12.93 -2.87
N LYS A 274 -10.29 12.70 -2.45
CA LYS A 274 -9.81 11.36 -2.10
C LYS A 274 -10.28 10.89 -0.73
N LEU A 275 -10.39 11.80 0.24
CA LEU A 275 -10.62 11.52 1.66
C LEU A 275 -11.98 12.06 2.14
N LYS A 276 -13.05 11.89 1.36
CA LYS A 276 -14.42 12.39 1.62
C LYS A 276 -15.03 12.01 2.98
N ASN A 277 -14.50 10.97 3.64
CA ASN A 277 -14.97 10.55 4.95
C ASN A 277 -14.24 11.24 6.12
N PHE A 278 -13.36 12.19 5.82
CA PHE A 278 -12.65 13.01 6.78
C PHE A 278 -13.13 14.47 6.69
N ASP A 279 -13.17 15.13 7.84
CA ASP A 279 -13.13 16.58 7.97
C ASP A 279 -11.65 16.98 7.97
N ILE A 280 -11.24 17.77 6.98
CA ILE A 280 -9.82 18.02 6.71
C ILE A 280 -9.50 19.49 6.84
N ASP A 281 -8.65 19.80 7.82
CA ASP A 281 -8.11 21.12 8.05
C ASP A 281 -6.74 21.26 7.39
N PHE A 282 -6.59 22.26 6.52
CA PHE A 282 -5.33 22.56 5.85
C PHE A 282 -4.67 23.77 6.51
N LEU A 283 -3.45 23.57 7.01
CA LEU A 283 -2.70 24.58 7.75
C LEU A 283 -1.41 24.88 7.00
N ILE A 284 -1.32 26.06 6.40
CA ILE A 284 -0.02 26.57 5.91
C ILE A 284 0.76 27.04 7.13
N CYS A 285 1.98 26.52 7.28
CA CYS A 285 2.79 26.79 8.46
C CYS A 285 4.29 26.89 8.17
N ASP A 286 5.03 27.39 9.16
CA ASP A 286 6.48 27.35 9.18
C ASP A 286 7.03 26.02 9.70
N GLU A 287 8.31 25.76 9.46
CA GLU A 287 9.00 24.53 9.88
C GLU A 287 8.99 24.30 11.39
N SER A 288 8.87 25.36 12.19
CA SER A 288 8.78 25.28 13.65
C SER A 288 7.54 24.51 14.12
N GLN A 289 6.50 24.46 13.30
CA GLN A 289 5.29 23.72 13.63
C GLN A 289 5.36 22.25 13.20
N ILE A 290 6.41 21.81 12.50
CA ILE A 290 6.58 20.41 12.08
C ILE A 290 7.20 19.61 13.23
N VAL A 291 6.59 18.46 13.52
CA VAL A 291 7.16 17.53 14.50
C VAL A 291 8.28 16.75 13.81
N PHE A 292 9.45 16.73 14.44
CA PHE A 292 10.59 15.91 14.05
C PHE A 292 10.74 14.76 15.05
N SER A 293 11.11 13.58 14.55
CA SER A 293 11.55 12.47 15.40
C SER A 293 12.88 12.80 16.09
N ILE A 294 13.23 12.04 17.12
CA ILE A 294 14.51 12.16 17.87
C ILE A 294 15.73 12.11 16.92
N ARG A 295 15.62 11.42 15.78
CA ARG A 295 16.66 11.31 14.75
C ARG A 295 16.60 12.42 13.68
N GLY A 296 15.80 13.47 13.89
CA GLY A 296 15.64 14.59 12.94
C GLY A 296 14.80 14.26 11.69
N LYS A 297 14.20 13.07 11.59
CA LYS A 297 13.30 12.73 10.46
C LYS A 297 11.91 13.33 10.70
N VAL A 298 11.25 13.80 9.64
CA VAL A 298 9.85 14.23 9.68
C VAL A 298 8.95 13.01 9.47
N PRO A 299 8.25 12.49 10.50
CA PRO A 299 7.23 11.47 10.29
C PRO A 299 6.09 12.04 9.44
N TYR A 300 5.55 11.21 8.56
CA TYR A 300 4.44 11.59 7.69
C TYR A 300 3.14 11.76 8.48
N LEU A 301 2.90 10.90 9.47
CA LEU A 301 1.75 10.96 10.38
C LEU A 301 2.21 11.19 11.82
N VAL A 302 1.52 12.09 12.52
CA VAL A 302 1.58 12.23 13.98
C VAL A 302 0.17 11.96 14.51
N SER A 303 -0.04 10.77 15.06
CA SER A 303 -1.34 10.38 15.63
C SER A 303 -1.24 10.31 17.15
N THR A 304 -2.18 10.94 17.86
CA THR A 304 -2.30 10.86 19.33
C THR A 304 -3.51 10.06 19.79
N LEU A 305 -4.25 9.43 18.87
CA LEU A 305 -5.34 8.50 19.19
C LEU A 305 -4.87 7.42 20.17
N SER A 306 -5.66 7.21 21.23
CA SER A 306 -5.50 6.10 22.17
C SER A 306 -5.81 4.75 21.51
N GLU A 307 -5.39 3.63 22.13
CA GLU A 307 -5.71 2.29 21.62
C GLU A 307 -7.23 2.00 21.65
N GLU A 308 -7.98 2.60 22.58
CA GLU A 308 -9.45 2.50 22.65
C GLU A 308 -10.15 3.21 21.49
N GLU A 309 -9.58 4.32 21.00
CA GLU A 309 -10.10 5.07 19.85
C GLU A 309 -9.72 4.47 18.49
N LYS A 310 -8.81 3.47 18.47
CA LYS A 310 -8.36 2.72 17.28
C LYS A 310 -9.13 1.42 17.04
N SER A 311 -9.92 0.97 18.03
CA SER A 311 -10.72 -0.26 18.04
C SER A 311 -12.02 -0.08 17.27
#